data_AF-A0A6A5AS63-F1
#
_entry.id   AF-A0A6A5AS63-F1
#
_cell.length_a   1.000
_cell.length_b   1.000
_cell.length_c   1.000
_cell.angle_alpha   90.00
_cell.angle_beta   90.00
_cell.angle_gamma   90.00
#
_symmetry.space_group_name_H-M   'P 1'
#
loop_
_entity.id
_entity.type
_entity.pdbx_description
1 polymer ?
#
loop_
_entity_poly.entity_id
_entity_poly.type
_entity_poly.pdbx_seq_one_letter_code
_entity_poly.pdbx_strand_id
1 'polypeptide(L)'
;VQQSTEELDRFRVAVQGSKARQGNDDHDDDVVGPMPLPDTAASAASSVTYGRDLLPGEGAAIAQFVQKNMRIPRRGEVGWSGNEIEQLETAGYVMSGSRHQRMNAIRIRKENQVYSAEEKRALALINMEEKQQRENNVMAEFRDMLTEKLTKKHGALVVQDRSDINAMPKDA
;
A
#
# COMPACT_ATOMS: atom_id res chain seq x y z
N VAL A 1 31.30 11.40 -16.10
CA VAL A 1 30.48 10.77 -15.03
C VAL A 1 29.76 11.81 -14.17
N GLN A 2 30.38 12.93 -13.75
CA GLN A 2 29.66 13.99 -13.03
C GLN A 2 28.62 14.77 -13.87
N GLN A 3 28.86 14.98 -15.17
CA GLN A 3 27.94 15.78 -15.99
C GLN A 3 26.59 15.10 -16.25
N SER A 4 26.55 13.76 -16.30
CA SER A 4 25.31 13.01 -16.54
C SER A 4 24.37 12.99 -15.33
N THR A 5 24.91 13.10 -14.11
CA THR A 5 24.09 13.15 -12.89
C THR A 5 23.41 14.50 -12.72
N GLU A 6 24.09 15.58 -13.10
CA GLU A 6 23.52 16.94 -13.04
C GLU A 6 22.38 17.12 -14.05
N GLU A 7 22.51 16.55 -15.25
CA GLU A 7 21.44 16.58 -16.26
C GLU A 7 20.20 15.79 -15.82
N LEU A 8 20.39 14.64 -15.17
CA LEU A 8 19.29 13.84 -14.61
C LEU A 8 18.54 14.57 -13.49
N ASP A 9 19.27 15.24 -12.59
CA ASP A 9 18.65 16.02 -11.51
C ASP A 9 17.87 17.22 -12.07
N ARG A 10 18.42 17.89 -13.09
CA ARG A 10 17.76 19.02 -13.74
C ARG A 10 16.50 18.59 -14.49
N PHE A 11 16.55 17.44 -15.17
CA PHE A 11 15.40 16.83 -15.84
C PHE A 11 14.32 16.43 -14.82
N ARG A 12 14.71 15.83 -13.70
CA ARG A 12 13.79 15.46 -12.63
C ARG A 12 13.06 16.67 -12.05
N VAL A 13 13.77 17.77 -11.81
CA VAL A 13 13.17 19.03 -11.31
C VAL A 13 12.23 19.65 -12.35
N ALA A 14 12.60 19.63 -13.63
CA ALA A 14 11.77 20.16 -14.71
C ALA A 14 10.48 19.36 -14.94
N VAL A 15 10.52 18.04 -14.74
CA VAL A 15 9.36 17.15 -14.95
C VAL A 15 8.47 17.06 -13.70
N GLN A 16 9.06 17.03 -12.50
CA GLN A 16 8.30 16.77 -11.26
C GLN A 16 7.99 18.03 -10.44
N GLY A 17 8.56 19.19 -10.80
CA GLY A 17 8.41 20.44 -10.06
C GLY A 17 9.09 20.39 -8.68
N SER A 18 9.50 21.55 -8.18
CA SER A 18 10.07 21.67 -6.84
C SER A 18 8.99 21.42 -5.78
N LYS A 19 8.98 20.24 -5.13
CA LYS A 19 8.14 19.99 -3.95
C LYS A 19 8.56 20.92 -2.81
N ALA A 20 7.89 22.06 -2.70
CA ALA A 20 7.88 22.87 -1.49
C ALA A 20 7.18 22.10 -0.37
N ARG A 21 7.79 22.10 0.81
CA ARG A 21 7.26 21.46 2.01
C ARG A 21 6.08 22.28 2.56
N GLN A 22 5.06 21.55 3.00
CA GLN A 22 4.05 21.91 4.00
C GLN A 22 2.92 22.86 3.56
N GLY A 23 1.73 22.30 3.38
CA GLY A 23 0.45 23.00 3.31
C GLY A 23 -0.67 21.98 3.21
N ASN A 24 -1.53 21.93 4.21
CA ASN A 24 -2.70 21.07 4.29
C ASN A 24 -3.80 21.70 3.42
N ASP A 25 -4.00 21.19 2.20
CA ASP A 25 -5.12 21.62 1.35
C ASP A 25 -5.87 20.39 0.82
N ASP A 26 -7.07 20.22 1.37
CA ASP A 26 -8.18 19.46 0.80
C ASP A 26 -8.66 20.19 -0.47
N HIS A 27 -7.85 20.13 -1.53
CA HIS A 27 -8.31 20.44 -2.88
C HIS A 27 -8.26 19.18 -3.74
N ASP A 28 -9.47 18.70 -4.06
CA ASP A 28 -9.79 17.90 -5.25
C ASP A 28 -9.42 18.70 -6.51
N ASP A 29 -8.14 19.03 -6.67
CA ASP A 29 -7.61 19.39 -7.97
C ASP A 29 -7.45 18.08 -8.71
N ASP A 30 -8.38 17.83 -9.63
CA ASP A 30 -8.34 16.74 -10.59
C ASP A 30 -6.96 16.73 -11.27
N VAL A 31 -6.04 15.92 -10.74
CA VAL A 31 -4.75 15.65 -11.36
C VAL A 31 -5.04 14.84 -12.62
N VAL A 32 -5.28 15.56 -13.72
CA VAL A 32 -5.55 14.96 -15.03
C VAL A 32 -4.22 14.58 -15.67
N GLY A 33 -3.92 13.29 -15.64
CA GLY A 33 -2.77 12.70 -16.35
C GLY A 33 -2.19 11.50 -15.60
N PRO A 34 -1.44 10.62 -16.29
CA PRO A 34 -0.81 9.47 -15.64
C PRO A 34 0.22 9.96 -14.62
N MET A 35 -0.11 9.84 -13.34
CA MET A 35 0.84 10.10 -12.27
C MET A 35 1.91 9.00 -12.27
N PRO A 36 3.19 9.33 -11.99
CA PRO A 36 4.21 8.31 -11.78
C PRO A 36 3.71 7.35 -10.69
N LEU A 37 3.90 6.04 -10.90
CA LEU A 37 3.51 5.02 -9.92
C LEU A 37 4.03 5.48 -8.54
N PRO A 38 3.16 5.70 -7.54
CA PRO A 38 3.63 5.97 -6.20
C PRO A 38 4.53 4.80 -5.80
N ASP A 39 5.73 5.09 -5.29
CA ASP A 39 6.63 4.07 -4.77
C ASP A 39 5.86 3.25 -3.75
N THR A 40 5.40 2.06 -4.15
CA THR A 40 4.53 1.20 -3.32
C THR A 40 5.24 0.81 -2.03
N ALA A 41 6.57 0.78 -2.04
CA ALA A 41 7.41 0.61 -0.85
C ALA A 41 7.30 1.78 0.14
N ALA A 42 7.18 3.02 -0.32
CA ALA A 42 7.05 4.21 0.53
C ALA A 42 5.60 4.42 1.03
N SER A 43 4.61 4.14 0.19
CA SER A 43 3.18 4.23 0.56
C SER A 43 2.73 3.09 1.47
N ALA A 44 3.30 1.87 1.34
CA ALA A 44 3.12 0.78 2.29
C ALA A 44 3.88 0.99 3.62
N ALA A 45 4.88 1.86 3.64
CA ALA A 45 5.61 2.27 4.84
C ALA A 45 5.07 3.55 5.48
N SER A 46 3.96 4.11 4.97
CA SER A 46 3.26 5.17 5.71
C SER A 46 2.87 4.59 7.07
N SER A 47 3.34 5.24 8.14
CA SER A 47 3.12 4.77 9.51
C SER A 47 1.63 4.81 9.80
N VAL A 48 0.95 3.67 9.62
CA VAL A 48 -0.46 3.52 9.94
C VAL A 48 -0.62 3.84 11.41
N THR A 49 -1.33 4.93 11.67
CA THR A 49 -1.58 5.38 13.03
C THR A 49 -2.86 4.72 13.50
N TYR A 50 -2.71 3.72 14.36
CA TYR A 50 -3.83 2.94 14.92
C TYR A 50 -4.58 3.69 16.04
N GLY A 51 -4.70 5.02 15.93
CA GLY A 51 -5.36 5.90 16.88
C GLY A 51 -4.62 6.13 18.21
N ARG A 52 -5.28 6.84 19.15
CA ARG A 52 -4.70 7.37 20.39
C ARG A 52 -4.84 6.46 21.61
N ASP A 53 -5.65 5.40 21.52
CA ASP A 53 -5.97 4.56 22.69
C ASP A 53 -4.97 3.42 22.92
N LEU A 54 -4.05 3.22 21.96
CA LEU A 54 -2.98 2.23 22.02
C LEU A 54 -1.68 2.85 22.54
N LEU A 55 -0.89 2.04 23.24
CA LEU A 55 0.46 2.43 23.61
C LEU A 55 1.34 2.54 22.35
N PRO A 56 2.41 3.35 22.39
CA PRO A 56 3.38 3.40 21.29
C PRO A 56 3.90 2.01 20.94
N GLY A 57 3.76 1.61 19.68
CA GLY A 57 4.17 0.29 19.17
C GLY A 57 3.18 -0.86 19.43
N GLU A 58 2.15 -0.68 20.27
CA GLU A 58 1.14 -1.72 20.54
C GLU A 58 0.32 -2.04 19.27
N GLY A 59 -0.15 -1.01 18.55
CA GLY A 59 -0.91 -1.21 17.33
C GLY A 59 -0.11 -1.88 16.21
N ALA A 60 1.16 -1.52 16.06
CA ALA A 60 2.04 -2.15 15.08
C ALA A 60 2.29 -3.64 15.39
N ALA A 61 2.47 -3.98 16.67
CA ALA A 61 2.61 -5.38 17.09
C ALA A 61 1.33 -6.18 16.82
N ILE A 62 0.16 -5.64 17.18
CA ILE A 62 -1.13 -6.29 16.92
C ILE A 62 -1.35 -6.50 15.41
N ALA A 63 -1.08 -5.48 14.59
CA ALA A 63 -1.26 -5.55 13.15
C ALA A 63 -0.48 -6.70 12.50
N GLN A 64 0.74 -7.00 12.97
CA GLN A 64 1.51 -8.14 12.47
C GLN A 64 0.82 -9.49 12.71
N PHE A 65 0.11 -9.65 13.82
CA PHE A 65 -0.67 -10.86 14.08
C PHE A 65 -1.91 -10.92 13.18
N VAL A 66 -2.59 -9.78 13.00
CA VAL A 66 -3.76 -9.66 12.12
C VAL A 66 -3.41 -9.98 10.66
N GLN A 67 -2.32 -9.42 10.14
CA GLN A 67 -1.84 -9.69 8.78
C GLN A 67 -1.47 -11.16 8.55
N LYS A 68 -0.99 -11.83 9.59
CA LYS A 68 -0.69 -13.27 9.57
C LYS A 68 -1.92 -14.13 9.85
N ASN A 69 -3.10 -13.52 10.02
CA ASN A 69 -4.34 -14.18 10.39
C ASN A 69 -4.22 -15.03 11.69
N MET A 70 -3.33 -14.60 12.59
CA MET A 70 -3.06 -15.27 13.85
C MET A 70 -3.79 -14.59 15.00
N ARG A 71 -4.14 -15.39 16.01
CA ARG A 71 -4.72 -14.90 17.26
C ARG A 71 -3.76 -13.95 17.97
N ILE A 72 -4.28 -12.80 18.40
CA ILE A 72 -3.54 -11.82 19.19
C ILE A 72 -3.29 -12.39 20.60
N PRO A 73 -2.04 -12.51 21.08
CA PRO A 73 -1.75 -13.08 22.39
C PRO A 73 -2.29 -12.23 23.55
N ARG A 74 -3.00 -12.84 24.50
CA ARG A 74 -3.44 -12.20 25.74
C ARG A 74 -2.34 -12.29 26.81
N ARG A 75 -2.48 -11.52 27.89
CA ARG A 75 -1.57 -11.59 29.05
C ARG A 75 -1.61 -12.99 29.65
N GLY A 76 -0.45 -13.65 29.74
CA GLY A 76 -0.32 -15.02 30.25
C GLY A 76 -0.35 -16.10 29.16
N GLU A 77 -0.48 -15.72 27.90
CA GLU A 77 -0.47 -16.63 26.75
C GLU A 77 0.81 -16.50 25.92
N VAL A 78 1.71 -15.59 26.31
CA VAL A 78 3.01 -15.40 25.67
C VAL A 78 3.79 -16.71 25.81
N GLY A 79 4.12 -17.34 24.69
CA GLY A 79 4.81 -18.64 24.64
C GLY A 79 3.92 -19.82 24.27
N TRP A 80 2.61 -19.63 24.17
CA TRP A 80 1.68 -20.62 23.61
C TRP A 80 1.30 -20.24 22.18
N SER A 81 1.08 -21.22 21.31
CA SER A 81 0.54 -20.96 19.99
C SER A 81 -0.96 -20.66 20.06
N GLY A 82 -1.47 -19.86 19.12
CA GLY A 82 -2.90 -19.55 19.04
C GLY A 82 -3.77 -20.80 18.93
N ASN A 83 -3.31 -21.80 18.16
CA ASN A 83 -4.02 -23.05 17.93
C ASN A 83 -4.10 -23.92 19.19
N GLU A 84 -3.02 -24.01 19.97
CA GLU A 84 -3.04 -24.74 21.25
C GLU A 84 -4.04 -24.12 22.23
N ILE A 85 -4.11 -22.79 22.29
CA ILE A 85 -5.05 -22.08 23.15
C ILE A 85 -6.49 -22.36 22.72
N GLU A 86 -6.77 -22.31 21.42
CA GLU A 86 -8.10 -22.58 20.87
C GLU A 86 -8.57 -24.01 21.18
N GLN A 87 -7.67 -24.99 21.10
CA GLN A 87 -7.96 -26.38 21.46
C GLN A 87 -8.30 -26.52 22.95
N LEU A 88 -7.54 -25.86 23.84
CA LEU A 88 -7.79 -25.87 25.28
C LEU A 88 -9.12 -25.18 25.63
N GLU A 89 -9.42 -24.04 25.01
CA GLU A 89 -10.70 -23.33 25.20
C GLU A 89 -11.89 -24.17 24.71
N THR A 90 -11.74 -24.85 23.57
CA THR A 90 -12.75 -25.77 23.03
C THR A 90 -12.99 -26.97 23.94
N ALA A 91 -11.93 -27.50 24.57
CA ALA A 91 -12.03 -28.57 25.57
C ALA A 91 -12.67 -28.12 26.89
N GLY A 92 -12.94 -26.82 27.07
CA GLY A 92 -13.60 -26.26 28.24
C GLY A 92 -12.65 -25.66 29.28
N TYR A 93 -11.34 -25.60 29.02
CA TYR A 93 -10.41 -24.89 29.86
C TYR A 93 -10.55 -23.37 29.65
N VAL A 94 -10.33 -22.60 30.72
CA VAL A 94 -10.48 -21.14 30.70
C VAL A 94 -9.13 -20.53 31.02
N MET A 95 -8.58 -19.75 30.09
CA MET A 95 -7.30 -19.09 30.31
C MET A 95 -7.37 -18.05 31.44
N SER A 96 -6.23 -17.87 32.12
CA SER A 96 -6.11 -16.87 33.18
C SER A 96 -6.43 -15.46 32.65
N GLY A 97 -7.28 -14.72 33.37
CA GLY A 97 -7.70 -13.36 32.99
C GLY A 97 -8.88 -13.27 32.03
N SER A 98 -9.31 -14.36 31.37
CA SER A 98 -10.46 -14.31 30.46
C SER A 98 -11.81 -14.14 31.18
N ARG A 99 -11.86 -14.34 32.51
CA ARG A 99 -13.07 -14.12 33.32
C ARG A 99 -13.36 -12.65 33.64
N HIS A 100 -12.45 -11.72 33.33
CA HIS A 100 -12.58 -10.30 33.68
C HIS A 100 -13.35 -9.53 32.61
N GLN A 101 -14.65 -9.31 32.81
CA GLN A 101 -15.52 -8.64 31.82
C GLN A 101 -15.00 -7.25 31.40
N ARG A 102 -14.69 -6.37 32.37
CA ARG A 102 -14.25 -4.99 32.10
C ARG A 102 -12.94 -4.94 31.32
N MET A 103 -11.98 -5.80 31.67
CA MET A 103 -10.69 -5.87 31.00
C MET A 103 -10.84 -6.44 29.58
N ASN A 104 -11.65 -7.48 29.41
CA ASN A 104 -11.92 -8.05 28.10
C ASN A 104 -12.54 -7.03 27.16
N ALA A 105 -13.47 -6.20 27.65
CA ALA A 105 -14.08 -5.14 26.84
C ALA A 105 -13.04 -4.09 26.40
N ILE A 106 -12.12 -3.69 27.28
CA ILE A 106 -11.04 -2.75 26.93
C ILE A 106 -10.10 -3.38 25.91
N ARG A 107 -9.73 -4.65 26.10
CA ARG A 107 -8.91 -5.41 25.16
C ARG A 107 -9.57 -5.49 23.79
N ILE A 108 -10.83 -5.93 23.71
CA ILE A 108 -11.56 -6.04 22.44
C ILE A 108 -11.66 -4.69 21.76
N ARG A 109 -11.89 -3.59 22.50
CA ARG A 109 -11.88 -2.24 21.93
C ARG A 109 -10.54 -1.91 21.28
N LYS A 110 -9.43 -2.17 21.97
CA LYS A 110 -8.08 -1.94 21.45
C LYS A 110 -7.78 -2.78 20.21
N GLU A 111 -8.15 -4.06 20.23
CA GLU A 111 -7.98 -4.95 19.08
C GLU A 111 -8.83 -4.47 17.90
N ASN A 112 -10.10 -4.13 18.12
CA ASN A 112 -11.00 -3.62 17.09
C ASN A 112 -10.50 -2.32 16.45
N GLN A 113 -9.82 -1.47 17.21
CA GLN A 113 -9.20 -0.26 16.66
C GLN A 113 -8.14 -0.60 15.60
N VAL A 114 -7.37 -1.67 15.81
CA VAL A 114 -6.38 -2.15 14.84
C VAL A 114 -7.07 -2.84 13.67
N TYR A 115 -8.07 -3.71 13.94
CA TYR A 115 -8.83 -4.37 12.88
C TYR A 115 -9.47 -3.35 11.93
N SER A 116 -10.21 -2.37 12.45
CA SER A 116 -10.87 -1.35 11.62
C SER A 116 -9.89 -0.49 10.82
N ALA A 117 -8.71 -0.17 11.39
CA ALA A 117 -7.68 0.55 10.67
C ALA A 117 -7.06 -0.29 9.54
N GLU A 118 -6.77 -1.56 9.80
CA GLU A 118 -6.18 -2.46 8.81
C GLU A 118 -7.19 -2.87 7.72
N GLU A 119 -8.46 -3.06 8.07
CA GLU A 119 -9.55 -3.27 7.11
C GLU A 119 -9.71 -2.07 6.17
N LYS A 120 -9.74 -0.85 6.74
CA LYS A 120 -9.82 0.38 5.92
C LYS A 120 -8.61 0.52 5.01
N ARG A 121 -7.41 0.16 5.49
CA ARG A 121 -6.19 0.17 4.70
C ARG A 121 -6.25 -0.86 3.57
N ALA A 122 -6.65 -2.09 3.87
CA ALA A 122 -6.78 -3.15 2.88
C ALA A 122 -7.78 -2.76 1.78
N LEU A 123 -8.94 -2.21 2.15
CA LEU A 123 -9.93 -1.69 1.20
C LEU A 123 -9.38 -0.55 0.33
N ALA A 124 -8.61 0.37 0.92
CA ALA A 124 -8.01 1.46 0.16
C ALA A 124 -6.98 0.96 -0.88
N LEU A 125 -6.18 -0.04 -0.52
CA LEU A 125 -5.24 -0.68 -1.44
C LEU A 125 -5.97 -1.37 -2.59
N ILE A 126 -7.04 -2.11 -2.30
CA ILE A 126 -7.88 -2.75 -3.31
C ILE A 126 -8.49 -1.71 -4.26
N ASN A 127 -9.09 -0.64 -3.72
CA ASN A 127 -9.68 0.42 -4.54
C ASN A 127 -8.65 1.12 -5.43
N MET A 128 -7.43 1.34 -4.92
CA MET A 128 -6.35 1.93 -5.70
C MET A 128 -5.89 1.00 -6.83
N GLU A 129 -5.74 -0.30 -6.54
CA GLU A 129 -5.38 -1.30 -7.53
C GLU A 129 -6.46 -1.44 -8.62
N GLU A 130 -7.74 -1.50 -8.25
CA GLU A 130 -8.86 -1.52 -9.19
C GLU A 130 -8.91 -0.28 -10.08
N LYS A 131 -8.69 0.91 -9.49
CA LYS A 131 -8.62 2.17 -10.24
C LYS A 131 -7.47 2.15 -11.24
N GLN A 132 -6.28 1.70 -10.82
CA GLN A 132 -5.11 1.62 -11.69
C GLN A 132 -5.31 0.61 -12.84
N GLN A 133 -5.92 -0.55 -12.57
CA GLN A 133 -6.26 -1.52 -13.61
C GLN A 133 -7.27 -0.94 -14.60
N ARG A 134 -8.30 -0.22 -14.12
CA ARG A 134 -9.29 0.45 -14.97
C ARG A 134 -8.64 1.53 -15.85
N GLU A 135 -7.78 2.36 -15.28
CA GLU A 135 -7.05 3.39 -16.03
C GLU A 135 -6.12 2.77 -17.08
N ASN A 136 -5.41 1.68 -16.75
CA ASN A 136 -4.56 0.97 -17.70
C ASN A 136 -5.36 0.39 -18.88
N ASN A 137 -6.55 -0.17 -18.62
CA ASN A 137 -7.42 -0.68 -19.67
C ASN A 137 -7.91 0.45 -20.59
N VAL A 138 -8.35 1.58 -20.03
CA VAL A 138 -8.77 2.75 -20.80
C VAL A 138 -7.61 3.32 -21.64
N MET A 139 -6.39 3.34 -21.09
CA MET A 139 -5.19 3.77 -21.82
C MET A 139 -4.83 2.83 -22.97
N ALA A 140 -5.01 1.51 -22.79
CA ALA A 140 -4.82 0.52 -23.85
C ALA A 140 -5.82 0.74 -24.99
N GLU A 141 -7.12 0.85 -24.67
CA GLU A 141 -8.17 1.13 -25.66
C GLU A 141 -7.92 2.46 -26.41
N PHE A 142 -7.42 3.48 -25.72
CA PHE A 142 -7.10 4.76 -26.35
C PHE A 142 -5.89 4.66 -27.31
N ARG A 143 -4.84 3.91 -26.93
CA ARG A 143 -3.69 3.63 -27.80
C ARG A 143 -4.13 2.89 -29.06
N ASP A 144 -4.99 1.90 -28.93
CA ASP A 144 -5.54 1.15 -30.07
C ASP A 144 -6.36 2.05 -31.00
N MET A 145 -7.22 2.92 -30.45
CA MET A 145 -7.99 3.87 -31.25
C MET A 145 -7.09 4.89 -31.98
N LEU A 146 -6.02 5.37 -31.33
CA LEU A 146 -5.06 6.29 -31.95
C LEU A 146 -4.27 5.61 -33.06
N THR A 147 -3.78 4.38 -32.83
CA THR A 147 -3.06 3.62 -33.87
C THR A 147 -3.96 3.33 -35.07
N GLU A 148 -5.22 2.95 -34.85
CA GLU A 148 -6.20 2.77 -35.94
C GLU A 148 -6.42 4.08 -36.72
N LYS A 149 -6.64 5.21 -36.03
CA LYS A 149 -6.83 6.51 -36.71
C LYS A 149 -5.58 6.99 -37.44
N LEU A 150 -4.40 6.76 -36.87
CA LEU A 150 -3.12 7.20 -37.45
C LEU A 150 -2.77 6.37 -38.69
N THR A 151 -2.94 5.05 -38.62
CA THR A 151 -2.72 4.12 -39.74
C THR A 151 -3.73 4.32 -40.88
N LYS A 152 -4.98 4.73 -40.56
CA LYS A 152 -6.03 5.01 -41.55
C LYS A 152 -5.89 6.38 -42.23
N LYS A 153 -5.39 7.41 -41.54
CA LYS A 153 -5.15 8.76 -42.12
C LYS A 153 -3.80 8.90 -42.83
N HIS A 154 -2.77 8.22 -42.33
CA HIS A 154 -1.42 8.28 -42.86
C HIS A 154 -1.01 6.83 -43.16
N GLY A 155 -1.19 6.40 -44.40
CA GLY A 155 -0.81 5.06 -44.81
C GLY A 155 0.63 4.75 -44.37
N ALA A 156 0.75 3.80 -43.43
CA ALA A 156 1.97 3.23 -42.89
C ALA A 156 3.01 4.20 -42.28
N LEU A 157 3.03 4.26 -40.94
CA LEU A 157 4.28 4.19 -40.20
C LEU A 157 4.02 3.48 -38.87
N VAL A 158 4.31 2.17 -38.84
CA VAL A 158 4.30 1.38 -37.61
C VAL A 158 5.41 1.93 -36.72
N VAL A 159 5.04 2.56 -35.61
CA VAL A 159 5.98 2.78 -34.50
C VAL A 159 6.24 1.40 -33.92
N GLN A 160 7.29 0.74 -34.39
CA GLN A 160 7.82 -0.45 -33.75
C GLN A 160 8.17 -0.09 -32.31
N ASP A 161 7.66 -0.86 -31.36
CA ASP A 161 8.11 -0.82 -29.97
C ASP A 161 9.64 -0.83 -29.95
N ARG A 162 10.24 0.30 -29.59
CA ARG A 162 11.68 0.34 -29.30
C ARG A 162 11.90 -0.30 -27.94
N SER A 163 11.95 -1.63 -27.93
CA SER A 163 12.37 -2.46 -26.79
C SER A 163 13.87 -2.38 -26.49
N ASP A 164 14.65 -1.66 -27.30
CA ASP A 164 16.10 -1.86 -27.36
C ASP A 164 16.93 -0.85 -26.55
N ILE A 165 16.33 -0.03 -25.69
CA ILE A 165 17.06 0.96 -24.88
C ILE A 165 17.52 0.47 -23.49
N ASN A 166 17.28 -0.80 -23.13
CA ASN A 166 17.70 -1.33 -21.83
C ASN A 166 18.64 -2.55 -21.89
N ALA A 167 19.54 -2.57 -22.87
CA ALA A 167 20.71 -3.46 -22.87
C ALA A 167 21.98 -2.63 -22.60
N MET A 168 22.18 -2.23 -21.34
CA MET A 168 23.51 -1.82 -20.88
C MET A 168 24.39 -3.09 -20.77
N PRO A 169 25.61 -3.11 -21.33
CA PRO A 169 26.53 -4.23 -21.14
C PRO A 169 26.97 -4.27 -19.68
N LYS A 170 26.67 -5.38 -19.00
CA LYS A 170 27.31 -5.73 -17.74
C LYS A 170 28.65 -6.35 -18.08
N ASP A 171 29.72 -5.56 -18.16
CA ASP A 171 31.11 -6.01 -17.99
C ASP A 171 32.05 -4.81 -17.84
N ALA A 172 32.57 -4.62 -16.61
CA ALA A 172 33.87 -4.07 -16.18
C ALA A 172 33.76 -3.45 -14.78
#